data_AF-A0A916ZZ17-F1
#
_entry.id   AF-A0A916ZZ17-F1
#
_cell.length_a   1.000
_cell.length_b   1.000
_cell.length_c   1.000
_cell.angle_alpha   90.00
_cell.angle_beta   90.00
_cell.angle_gamma   90.00
#
_symmetry.space_group_name_H-M   'P 1'
#
loop_
_entity.id
_entity.type
_entity.pdbx_description
1 polymer ?
#
loop_
_entity_poly.entity_id
_entity_poly.type
_entity_poly.pdbx_seq_one_letter_code
_entity_poly.pdbx_strand_id
1 'polypeptide(L)'
;MHGRIAAAIIASGLIFSSAGAAGDTEQLCAKEWDGNFRMQEYCIKKGQEGAADYRAIARTYQANSAMSRALSKCFQDWTEGGLTNWRMAAYCGRKQAESYERLR
;
A
#
# COMPACT_ATOMS: atom_id res chain seq x y z
N MET A 1 6.65 49.70 -15.19
CA MET A 1 5.49 48.80 -15.41
C MET A 1 6.04 47.46 -15.85
N HIS A 2 5.72 46.42 -15.09
CA HIS A 2 6.48 45.19 -14.95
C HIS A 2 6.36 44.25 -16.15
N GLY A 3 7.43 43.48 -16.38
CA GLY A 3 7.66 42.62 -17.53
C GLY A 3 6.73 41.40 -17.61
N ARG A 4 6.64 40.88 -18.83
CA ARG A 4 5.84 39.72 -19.24
C ARG A 4 6.35 38.46 -18.52
N ILE A 5 5.48 37.80 -17.74
CA ILE A 5 5.76 36.48 -17.16
C ILE A 5 5.52 35.44 -18.25
N ALA A 6 6.59 34.78 -18.71
CA ALA A 6 6.49 33.57 -19.51
C ALA A 6 6.09 32.41 -18.58
N ALA A 7 4.91 31.83 -18.81
CA ALA A 7 4.46 30.63 -18.12
C ALA A 7 5.25 29.42 -18.63
N ALA A 8 6.11 28.86 -17.78
CA ALA A 8 6.70 27.54 -18.01
C ALA A 8 5.67 26.47 -17.64
N ILE A 9 5.13 25.78 -18.63
CA ILE A 9 4.29 24.59 -18.42
C ILE A 9 5.22 23.46 -17.97
N ILE A 10 5.32 23.23 -16.67
CA ILE A 10 5.93 22.02 -16.14
C ILE A 10 4.89 20.91 -16.32
N ALA A 11 5.01 20.17 -17.42
CA ALA A 11 4.35 18.89 -17.57
C ALA A 11 5.01 17.88 -16.61
N SER A 12 4.69 18.00 -15.32
CA SER A 12 5.00 16.97 -14.32
C SER A 12 4.10 15.77 -14.59
N GLY A 13 4.53 14.93 -15.52
CA GLY A 13 4.03 13.57 -15.64
C GLY A 13 4.39 12.82 -14.36
N LEU A 14 3.44 12.78 -13.42
CA LEU A 14 3.54 11.91 -12.26
C LEU A 14 3.44 10.48 -12.76
N ILE A 15 4.61 9.85 -12.88
CA ILE A 15 4.78 8.42 -13.00
C ILE A 15 4.15 7.84 -11.74
N PHE A 16 2.91 7.37 -11.83
CA PHE A 16 2.29 6.56 -10.77
C PHE A 16 2.97 5.19 -10.80
N SER A 17 4.15 5.12 -10.21
CA SER A 17 4.98 3.93 -10.18
C SER A 17 4.31 2.87 -9.31
N SER A 18 4.16 1.67 -9.86
CA SER A 18 3.98 0.41 -9.13
C SER A 18 5.07 0.13 -8.07
N ALA A 19 6.09 1.01 -8.02
CA ALA A 19 7.14 1.09 -7.01
C ALA A 19 6.64 1.31 -5.58
N GLY A 20 5.39 1.75 -5.37
CA GLY A 20 4.86 1.99 -4.01
C GLY A 20 5.06 0.78 -3.10
N ALA A 21 4.50 -0.38 -3.44
CA ALA A 21 4.56 -1.51 -2.52
C ALA A 21 5.95 -2.15 -2.34
N ALA A 22 6.76 -2.20 -3.40
CA ALA A 22 8.13 -2.70 -3.30
C ALA A 22 9.00 -1.74 -2.47
N GLY A 23 8.92 -0.44 -2.76
CA GLY A 23 9.64 0.60 -2.05
C GLY A 23 9.20 0.77 -0.60
N ASP A 24 7.91 0.66 -0.29
CA ASP A 24 7.39 0.65 1.08
C ASP A 24 8.01 -0.50 1.88
N THR A 25 7.99 -1.68 1.27
CA THR A 25 8.44 -2.92 1.89
C THR A 25 9.94 -2.87 2.16
N GLU A 26 10.75 -2.48 1.18
CA GLU A 26 12.20 -2.36 1.33
C GLU A 26 12.58 -1.40 2.47
N GLN A 27 11.95 -0.21 2.51
CA GLN A 27 12.23 0.80 3.54
C GLN A 27 11.82 0.34 4.94
N LEU A 28 10.62 -0.25 5.09
CA LEU A 28 10.16 -0.77 6.37
C LEU A 28 11.08 -1.89 6.88
N CYS A 29 11.44 -2.84 6.02
CA CYS A 29 12.25 -3.97 6.40
C CYS A 29 13.68 -3.57 6.77
N ALA A 30 14.29 -2.62 6.03
CA ALA A 30 15.61 -2.09 6.36
C ALA A 30 15.63 -1.38 7.73
N LYS A 31 14.56 -0.63 8.05
CA LYS A 31 14.41 0.05 9.34
C LYS A 31 14.16 -0.92 10.50
N GLU A 32 13.34 -1.95 10.29
CA GLU A 32 12.95 -2.90 11.35
C GLU A 32 14.08 -3.89 11.68
N TRP A 33 14.83 -4.32 10.67
CA TRP A 33 15.85 -5.35 10.79
C TRP A 33 17.22 -4.85 10.34
N ASP A 34 17.68 -3.74 10.95
CA ASP A 34 18.94 -3.09 10.59
C ASP A 34 20.14 -4.07 10.73
N GLY A 35 20.97 -4.11 9.70
CA GLY A 35 22.11 -5.03 9.58
C GLY A 35 21.75 -6.53 9.48
N ASN A 36 20.49 -6.93 9.64
CA ASN A 36 20.06 -8.33 9.56
C ASN A 36 19.45 -8.64 8.18
N PHE A 37 20.30 -8.77 7.17
CA PHE A 37 19.88 -8.97 5.78
C PHE A 37 19.01 -10.22 5.55
N ARG A 38 19.21 -11.30 6.31
CA ARG A 38 18.35 -12.48 6.25
C ARG A 38 16.91 -12.14 6.64
N MET A 39 16.74 -11.35 7.70
CA MET A 39 15.42 -10.90 8.13
C MET A 39 14.83 -9.86 7.19
N GLN A 40 15.66 -9.00 6.60
CA GLN A 40 15.22 -8.07 5.56
C GLN A 40 14.67 -8.81 4.33
N GLU A 41 15.38 -9.81 3.81
CA GLU A 41 14.92 -10.63 2.67
C GLU A 41 13.57 -11.29 2.98
N TYR A 42 13.47 -11.94 4.15
CA TYR A 42 12.22 -12.57 4.58
C TYR A 42 11.07 -11.56 4.68
N CYS A 43 11.32 -10.42 5.33
CA CYS A 43 10.37 -9.34 5.47
C CYS A 43 9.92 -8.81 4.11
N ILE A 44 10.86 -8.63 3.16
CA ILE A 44 10.56 -8.13 1.82
C ILE A 44 9.65 -9.08 1.07
N LYS A 45 10.00 -10.37 1.08
CA LYS A 45 9.16 -11.40 0.46
C LYS A 45 7.74 -11.39 1.04
N LYS A 46 7.60 -11.30 2.37
CA LYS A 46 6.29 -11.26 3.03
C LYS A 46 5.50 -9.97 2.78
N GLY A 47 6.18 -8.83 2.66
CA GLY A 47 5.55 -7.58 2.25
C GLY A 47 4.99 -7.65 0.83
N GLN A 48 5.75 -8.20 -0.12
CA GLN A 48 5.32 -8.39 -1.50
C GLN A 48 4.13 -9.36 -1.62
N GLU A 49 4.19 -10.51 -0.93
CA GLU A 49 3.06 -11.45 -0.83
C GLU A 49 1.80 -10.74 -0.27
N GLY A 50 1.96 -9.98 0.82
CA GLY A 50 0.88 -9.18 1.40
C GLY A 50 0.30 -8.16 0.42
N ALA A 51 1.13 -7.45 -0.33
CA ALA A 51 0.66 -6.47 -1.31
C ALA A 51 -0.17 -7.13 -2.43
N ALA A 52 0.26 -8.30 -2.91
CA ALA A 52 -0.50 -9.08 -3.89
C ALA A 52 -1.85 -9.55 -3.33
N ASP A 53 -1.85 -10.09 -2.11
CA ASP A 53 -3.06 -10.54 -1.40
C ASP A 53 -4.06 -9.39 -1.20
N TYR A 54 -3.61 -8.26 -0.67
CA TYR A 54 -4.45 -7.10 -0.42
C TYR A 54 -5.11 -6.61 -1.72
N ARG A 55 -4.34 -6.51 -2.81
CA ARG A 55 -4.87 -6.13 -4.13
C ARG A 55 -5.89 -7.13 -4.66
N ALA A 56 -5.68 -8.44 -4.44
CA ALA A 56 -6.63 -9.45 -4.84
C ALA A 56 -7.96 -9.30 -4.10
N ILE A 57 -7.92 -9.12 -2.78
CA ILE A 57 -9.12 -8.90 -1.95
C ILE A 57 -9.83 -7.61 -2.38
N ALA A 58 -9.09 -6.53 -2.58
CA ALA A 58 -9.64 -5.25 -3.05
C ALA A 58 -10.37 -5.39 -4.38
N ARG A 59 -9.82 -6.14 -5.34
CA ARG A 59 -10.49 -6.43 -6.62
C ARG A 59 -11.76 -7.25 -6.43
N THR A 60 -11.75 -8.28 -5.59
CA THR A 60 -12.92 -9.12 -5.31
C THR A 60 -14.12 -8.28 -4.81
N TYR A 61 -13.86 -7.30 -3.95
CA TYR A 61 -14.90 -6.49 -3.32
C TYR A 61 -15.07 -5.08 -3.90
N GLN A 62 -14.48 -4.79 -5.06
CA GLN A 62 -14.46 -3.43 -5.64
C GLN A 62 -15.86 -2.84 -5.88
N ALA A 63 -16.86 -3.68 -6.17
CA ALA A 63 -18.25 -3.26 -6.38
C ALA A 63 -19.06 -3.18 -5.07
N ASN A 64 -18.49 -3.61 -3.94
CA ASN A 64 -19.14 -3.59 -2.64
C ASN A 64 -18.67 -2.39 -1.83
N SER A 65 -19.53 -1.40 -1.62
CA SER A 65 -19.17 -0.14 -0.97
C SER A 65 -18.82 -0.30 0.52
N ALA A 66 -19.48 -1.20 1.24
CA ALA A 66 -19.18 -1.48 2.64
C ALA A 66 -17.78 -2.10 2.79
N MET A 67 -17.48 -3.15 2.02
CA MET A 67 -16.17 -3.79 2.02
C MET A 67 -15.08 -2.87 1.47
N SER A 68 -15.36 -2.08 0.43
CA SER A 68 -14.39 -1.10 -0.08
C SER A 68 -13.98 -0.08 1.00
N ARG A 69 -14.92 0.39 1.82
CA ARG A 69 -14.60 1.24 2.98
C ARG A 69 -13.78 0.51 4.04
N ALA A 70 -14.15 -0.73 4.37
CA ALA A 70 -13.41 -1.54 5.34
C ALA A 70 -11.96 -1.80 4.89
N LEU A 71 -11.75 -2.11 3.61
CA LEU A 71 -10.43 -2.32 3.03
C LEU A 71 -9.62 -1.02 2.98
N SER A 72 -10.25 0.10 2.64
CA SER A 72 -9.61 1.42 2.68
C SER A 72 -9.11 1.75 4.08
N LYS A 73 -9.91 1.45 5.12
CA LYS A 73 -9.48 1.59 6.51
C LYS A 73 -8.29 0.68 6.85
N CYS A 74 -8.31 -0.59 6.43
CA CYS A 74 -7.16 -1.49 6.62
C CYS A 74 -5.87 -0.94 5.99
N PHE A 75 -5.95 -0.32 4.81
CA PHE A 75 -4.79 0.31 4.18
C PHE A 75 -4.28 1.50 5.00
N GLN A 76 -5.19 2.38 5.45
CA GLN A 76 -4.84 3.58 6.22
C GLN A 76 -4.26 3.23 7.60
N ASP A 77 -4.88 2.30 8.33
CA ASP A 77 -4.44 1.90 9.67
C ASP A 77 -3.02 1.29 9.67
N TRP A 78 -2.59 0.76 8.53
CA TRP A 78 -1.27 0.15 8.35
C TRP A 78 -0.36 0.95 7.43
N THR A 79 -0.64 2.24 7.22
CA THR A 79 0.25 3.17 6.52
C THR A 79 0.74 4.24 7.49
N GLU A 80 2.05 4.30 7.68
CA GLU A 80 2.68 5.27 8.58
C GLU A 80 3.87 5.93 7.87
N GLY A 81 3.97 7.25 7.96
CA GLY A 81 5.06 7.99 7.30
C GLY A 81 5.11 7.82 5.78
N GLY A 82 3.97 7.51 5.15
CA GLY A 82 3.88 7.23 3.71
C GLY A 82 4.29 5.82 3.31
N LEU A 83 4.64 4.95 4.26
CA LEU A 83 5.01 3.56 4.01
C LEU A 83 3.91 2.63 4.51
N THR A 84 3.41 1.75 3.63
CA THR A 84 2.40 0.77 3.99
C THR A 84 3.01 -0.55 4.43
N ASN A 85 2.62 -1.03 5.61
CA ASN A 85 2.88 -2.41 6.04
C ASN A 85 1.90 -3.35 5.33
N TRP A 86 2.26 -3.76 4.10
CA TRP A 86 1.42 -4.58 3.23
C TRP A 86 1.06 -5.94 3.82
N ARG A 87 1.94 -6.53 4.64
CA ARG A 87 1.64 -7.77 5.37
C ARG A 87 0.45 -7.57 6.32
N MET A 88 0.45 -6.48 7.08
CA MET A 88 -0.61 -6.18 8.05
C MET A 88 -1.89 -5.67 7.37
N ALA A 89 -1.77 -4.84 6.34
CA ALA A 89 -2.92 -4.41 5.52
C ALA A 89 -3.64 -5.62 4.91
N ALA A 90 -2.92 -6.59 4.35
CA ALA A 90 -3.48 -7.82 3.82
C ALA A 90 -4.13 -8.69 4.89
N TYR A 91 -3.49 -8.86 6.04
CA TYR A 91 -4.07 -9.58 7.17
C TYR A 91 -5.42 -8.96 7.60
N CYS A 92 -5.45 -7.64 7.80
CA CYS A 92 -6.68 -6.91 8.10
C CYS A 92 -7.75 -7.15 7.02
N GLY A 93 -7.39 -7.00 5.74
CA GLY A 93 -8.30 -7.22 4.62
C GLY A 93 -8.89 -8.64 4.58
N ARG A 94 -8.09 -9.67 4.85
CA ARG A 94 -8.56 -11.06 4.95
C ARG A 94 -9.56 -11.22 6.09
N LYS A 95 -9.25 -10.68 7.29
CA LYS A 95 -10.18 -10.76 8.43
C LYS A 95 -11.50 -10.04 8.15
N GLN A 96 -11.49 -8.92 7.43
CA GLN A 96 -12.70 -8.24 7.00
C GLN A 96 -13.50 -9.09 5.99
N ALA A 97 -12.85 -9.59 4.95
CA ALA A 97 -13.49 -10.45 3.95
C ALA A 97 -14.12 -11.69 4.61
N GLU A 98 -13.35 -12.45 5.40
CA GLU A 98 -13.83 -13.62 6.12
C GLU A 98 -15.06 -13.33 6.99
N SER A 99 -15.07 -12.18 7.67
CA SER A 99 -16.19 -11.80 8.55
C SER A 99 -17.41 -11.36 7.76
N TYR A 100 -17.20 -10.62 6.68
CA TYR A 100 -18.25 -10.24 5.74
C TYR A 100 -18.91 -11.47 5.13
N GLU A 101 -18.13 -12.48 4.70
CA GLU A 101 -18.69 -13.73 4.15
C GLU A 101 -19.53 -14.51 5.16
N ARG A 102 -19.24 -14.41 6.47
CA ARG A 102 -20.05 -15.06 7.52
C ARG A 102 -21.33 -14.33 7.86
N LEU A 103 -21.41 -13.03 7.56
CA LEU A 103 -22.57 -12.19 7.87
C LEU A 103 -23.60 -12.12 6.74
N ARG A 104 -23.28 -12.69 5.57
CA ARG A 104 -24.12 -12.64 4.36
C ARG A 104 -24.81 -13.95 4.04
#